data_AF-A0A966I666-F1
#
_entry.id   AF-A0A966I666-F1
#
_cell.length_a   1.000
_cell.length_b   1.000
_cell.length_c   1.000
_cell.angle_alpha   90.00
_cell.angle_beta   90.00
_cell.angle_gamma   90.00
#
_symmetry.space_group_name_H-M   'P 1'
#
loop_
_entity.id
_entity.type
_entity.pdbx_description
1 polymer ?
#
loop_
_entity_poly.entity_id
_entity_poly.type
_entity_poly.pdbx_seq_one_letter_code
_entity_poly.pdbx_strand_id
1 'polypeptide(L)'
;QQPGAVDGDFTSVGFIGSTTAELDQLMKSLDGHIRKVDGTVPAADQTARFGQGYLEASNVSAIEELINNIDMQRQFEINIKLIKKASDLDAAGSKLLSLPT
;
A
#
# COMPACT_ATOMS: atom_id res chain seq x y z
N GLN A 1 18.70 36.89 7.36
CA GLN A 1 19.99 37.41 6.90
C GLN A 1 20.61 38.20 8.04
N GLN A 2 21.74 37.75 8.58
CA GLN A 2 22.57 38.65 9.38
C GLN A 2 23.28 39.61 8.41
N PRO A 3 23.21 40.93 8.60
CA PRO A 3 23.90 41.86 7.72
C PRO A 3 25.40 41.76 8.00
N GLY A 4 26.19 41.35 6.99
CA GLY A 4 27.67 41.36 7.07
C GLY A 4 28.43 40.11 6.60
N ALA A 5 27.77 39.10 6.02
CA ALA A 5 28.50 37.97 5.43
C ALA A 5 29.19 38.39 4.12
N VAL A 6 30.49 38.08 4.00
CA VAL A 6 31.28 38.29 2.78
C VAL A 6 30.84 37.31 1.69
N ASP A 7 30.82 37.77 0.44
CA ASP A 7 30.44 36.95 -0.73
C ASP A 7 31.28 35.66 -0.78
N GLY A 8 30.61 34.52 -0.61
CA GLY A 8 31.22 33.19 -0.62
C GLY A 8 31.00 32.37 0.65
N ASP A 9 30.49 32.94 1.74
CA ASP A 9 30.20 32.20 2.97
C ASP A 9 28.84 31.47 2.92
N PHE A 10 28.86 30.17 3.19
CA PHE A 10 27.64 29.38 3.34
C PHE A 10 26.93 29.73 4.65
N THR A 11 25.78 30.39 4.55
CA THR A 11 24.86 30.59 5.69
C THR A 11 23.89 29.41 5.77
N SER A 12 23.85 28.75 6.93
CA SER A 12 22.80 27.78 7.24
C SER A 12 21.46 28.50 7.41
N VAL A 13 20.48 28.14 6.57
CA VAL A 13 19.15 28.78 6.54
C VAL A 13 18.06 27.96 7.26
N GLY A 14 18.36 26.70 7.61
CA GLY A 14 17.43 25.80 8.26
C GLY A 14 17.84 24.34 8.08
N PHE A 15 17.24 23.45 8.86
CA PHE A 15 17.42 22.01 8.75
C PHE A 15 16.07 21.33 8.58
N ILE A 16 16.07 20.14 7.97
CA ILE A 16 14.87 19.32 7.82
C ILE A 16 14.63 18.59 9.14
N GLY A 17 13.40 18.66 9.65
CA GLY A 17 13.02 17.90 10.83
C GLY A 17 12.69 16.45 10.49
N SER A 18 13.24 15.49 11.23
CA SER A 18 12.80 14.09 11.18
C SER A 18 12.06 13.64 12.44
N THR A 19 11.23 12.62 12.27
CA THR A 19 10.50 11.94 13.32
C THR A 19 10.53 10.44 13.06
N THR A 20 10.76 9.65 14.11
CA THR A 20 10.60 8.20 14.08
C THR A 20 9.43 7.80 14.97
N ALA A 21 8.64 6.84 14.49
CA ALA A 21 7.53 6.26 15.25
C ALA A 21 7.42 4.77 14.91
N GLU A 22 6.80 4.02 15.82
CA GLU A 22 6.52 2.60 15.61
C GLU A 22 5.49 2.42 14.48
N LEU A 23 5.66 1.37 13.66
CA LEU A 23 4.83 1.14 12.47
C LEU A 23 3.34 0.95 12.81
N ASP A 24 3.02 0.41 13.97
CA ASP A 24 1.66 0.15 14.44
C ASP A 24 0.89 1.43 14.79
N GLN A 25 1.59 2.54 15.01
CA GLN A 25 1.01 3.85 15.31
C GLN A 25 0.74 4.68 14.06
N LEU A 26 1.24 4.24 12.89
CA LEU A 26 1.20 5.00 11.65
C LEU A 26 0.17 4.43 10.68
N MET A 27 -0.57 5.32 10.04
CA MET A 27 -1.46 5.00 8.94
C MET A 27 -1.20 5.91 7.75
N LYS A 28 -1.34 5.34 6.55
CA LYS A 28 -1.35 6.13 5.32
C LYS A 28 -2.72 6.79 5.16
N SER A 29 -2.72 8.11 5.14
CA SER A 29 -3.91 8.93 4.91
C SER A 29 -4.30 8.92 3.44
N LEU A 30 -5.53 9.34 3.13
CA LEU A 30 -6.08 9.35 1.77
C LEU A 30 -5.32 10.30 0.82
N ASP A 31 -4.67 11.32 1.38
CA ASP A 31 -3.81 12.27 0.67
C ASP A 31 -2.40 11.71 0.38
N GLY A 32 -2.12 10.47 0.78
CA GLY A 32 -0.85 9.80 0.59
C GLY A 32 0.19 10.09 1.68
N HIS A 33 -0.09 11.00 2.62
CA HIS A 33 0.82 11.29 3.74
C HIS A 33 0.71 10.24 4.83
N ILE A 34 1.83 9.97 5.52
CA ILE A 34 1.87 9.07 6.68
C ILE A 34 1.65 9.91 7.93
N ARG A 35 0.66 9.53 8.74
CA ARG A 35 0.29 10.21 9.98
C ARG A 35 -0.04 9.18 11.05
N LYS A 36 -0.15 9.60 12.29
CA LYS A 36 -0.71 8.77 13.34
C LYS A 36 -2.18 8.46 13.06
N VAL A 37 -2.70 7.44 13.74
CA VAL A 37 -4.12 7.06 13.68
C VAL A 37 -5.06 8.22 14.06
N ASP A 38 -4.59 9.12 14.93
CA ASP A 38 -5.31 10.35 15.33
C ASP A 38 -5.20 11.50 14.31
N GLY A 39 -4.50 11.30 13.19
CA GLY A 39 -4.27 12.30 12.14
C GLY A 39 -3.13 13.28 12.43
N THR A 40 -2.43 13.16 13.56
CA THR A 40 -1.29 14.02 13.93
C THR A 40 0.04 13.48 13.37
N VAL A 41 1.06 14.32 13.34
CA VAL A 41 2.44 13.91 13.00
C VAL A 41 3.16 13.53 14.31
N PRO A 42 3.95 12.44 14.34
CA PRO A 42 4.71 12.10 15.54
C PRO A 42 5.73 13.18 15.92
N ALA A 43 6.18 13.16 17.18
CA ALA A 43 7.07 14.17 17.72
C ALA A 43 8.43 14.12 17.02
N ALA A 44 8.99 15.29 16.68
CA ALA A 44 10.29 15.36 16.03
C ALA A 44 11.39 14.84 16.97
N ASP A 45 12.25 13.95 16.49
CA ASP A 45 13.32 13.32 17.24
C ASP A 45 14.70 13.47 16.58
N GLN A 46 14.74 13.97 15.33
CA GLN A 46 15.97 14.20 14.54
C GLN A 46 16.87 12.97 14.39
N THR A 47 16.34 11.76 14.56
CA THR A 47 17.15 10.52 14.54
C THR A 47 17.43 10.00 13.14
N ALA A 48 16.58 10.34 12.16
CA ALA A 48 16.75 9.89 10.78
C ALA A 48 17.94 10.57 10.09
N ARG A 49 18.61 9.82 9.19
CA ARG A 49 19.73 10.31 8.38
C ARG A 49 19.26 10.62 6.96
N PHE A 50 19.72 11.74 6.42
CA PHE A 50 19.38 12.18 5.07
C PHE A 50 20.57 11.95 4.12
N GLY A 51 20.31 11.30 2.98
CA GLY A 51 21.25 11.22 1.87
C GLY A 51 20.86 12.23 0.77
N GLN A 52 21.75 13.16 0.44
CA GLN A 52 21.50 14.12 -0.64
C GLN A 52 21.69 13.46 -2.01
N GLY A 53 20.80 13.78 -2.96
CA GLY A 53 20.89 13.27 -4.34
C GLY A 53 20.38 11.83 -4.52
N TYR A 54 19.75 11.25 -3.50
CA TYR A 54 19.11 9.94 -3.57
C TYR A 54 17.58 10.07 -3.57
N LEU A 55 16.91 9.25 -4.37
CA LEU A 55 15.45 9.10 -4.35
C LEU A 55 15.14 7.66 -3.97
N GLU A 56 14.32 7.48 -2.94
CA GLU A 56 13.89 6.15 -2.50
C GLU A 56 12.98 5.52 -3.55
N ALA A 57 13.35 4.31 -4.00
CA ALA A 57 12.56 3.54 -4.94
C ALA A 57 11.49 2.72 -4.20
N SER A 58 10.40 2.38 -4.89
CA SER A 58 9.40 1.46 -4.35
C SER A 58 10.03 0.11 -4.02
N ASN A 59 9.66 -0.44 -2.86
CA ASN A 59 10.03 -1.80 -2.44
C ASN A 59 9.16 -2.90 -3.09
N VAL A 60 8.37 -2.57 -4.12
CA VAL A 60 7.41 -3.47 -4.78
C VAL A 60 7.98 -3.97 -6.11
N SER A 61 7.94 -5.29 -6.32
CA SER A 61 8.31 -5.92 -7.59
C SER A 61 7.09 -6.09 -8.49
N ALA A 62 7.08 -5.42 -9.65
CA ALA A 62 5.95 -5.47 -10.58
C ALA A 62 5.69 -6.89 -11.13
N ILE A 63 6.73 -7.71 -11.28
CA ILE A 63 6.59 -9.08 -11.79
C ILE A 63 5.89 -9.97 -10.76
N GLU A 64 6.28 -9.87 -9.49
CA GLU A 64 5.65 -10.65 -8.41
C GLU A 64 4.19 -10.27 -8.23
N GLU A 65 3.86 -8.97 -8.29
CA GLU A 65 2.48 -8.50 -8.22
C GLU A 65 1.62 -9.00 -9.40
N LEU A 66 2.18 -9.09 -10.61
CA LEU A 66 1.46 -9.65 -11.75
C LEU A 66 1.18 -11.14 -11.57
N ILE A 67 2.14 -11.91 -11.06
CA ILE A 67 1.93 -13.34 -10.77
C ILE A 67 0.85 -13.52 -9.71
N ASN A 68 0.91 -12.73 -8.63
CA ASN A 68 -0.10 -12.74 -7.57
C ASN A 68 -1.50 -12.42 -8.14
N ASN A 69 -1.59 -11.45 -9.06
CA ASN A 69 -2.85 -11.12 -9.72
C ASN A 69 -3.37 -12.29 -10.58
N ILE A 70 -2.50 -12.95 -11.35
CA ILE A 70 -2.87 -14.12 -12.17
C ILE A 70 -3.38 -15.27 -11.29
N ASP A 71 -2.71 -15.54 -10.17
CA ASP A 71 -3.14 -16.61 -9.25
C ASP A 71 -4.49 -16.28 -8.61
N MET A 72 -4.72 -15.02 -8.22
CA MET A 72 -6.00 -14.56 -7.71
C MET A 72 -7.12 -14.70 -8.77
N GLN A 73 -6.84 -14.36 -10.03
CA GLN A 73 -7.78 -14.57 -11.14
C GLN A 73 -8.11 -16.05 -11.36
N ARG A 74 -7.10 -16.94 -11.32
CA ARG A 74 -7.31 -18.39 -11.49
C ARG A 74 -8.16 -18.96 -10.35
N GLN A 75 -7.90 -18.55 -9.11
CA GLN A 75 -8.72 -18.94 -7.96
C GLN A 75 -10.16 -18.48 -8.12
N PHE A 76 -10.38 -17.23 -8.55
CA PHE A 76 -11.70 -16.72 -8.85
C PHE A 76 -12.41 -17.54 -9.94
N GLU A 77 -11.72 -17.88 -11.04
CA GLU A 77 -12.28 -18.68 -12.11
C GLU A 77 -12.69 -20.08 -11.64
N ILE A 78 -11.87 -20.75 -10.82
CA ILE A 78 -12.20 -22.05 -10.23
C ILE A 78 -13.45 -21.95 -9.36
N ASN A 79 -13.52 -20.94 -8.49
CA ASN A 79 -14.69 -20.72 -7.63
C ASN A 79 -15.97 -20.52 -8.45
N ILE A 80 -15.91 -19.72 -9.52
CA ILE A 80 -17.06 -19.51 -10.42
C ILE A 80 -17.43 -20.79 -11.18
N LYS A 81 -16.45 -21.57 -11.65
CA LYS A 81 -16.70 -22.85 -12.32
C LYS A 81 -17.36 -23.84 -11.36
N LEU A 82 -16.92 -23.91 -10.11
CA LEU A 82 -17.51 -24.76 -9.08
C LEU A 82 -18.99 -24.39 -8.85
N ILE A 83 -19.29 -23.10 -8.69
CA ILE A 83 -20.67 -22.61 -8.50
C ILE A 83 -21.54 -22.96 -9.72
N LYS A 84 -21.02 -22.76 -10.94
CA LYS A 84 -21.76 -23.14 -12.17
C LYS A 84 -22.02 -24.64 -12.22
N LYS A 85 -21.03 -25.47 -11.88
CA LYS A 85 -21.20 -26.93 -11.85
C LYS A 85 -22.20 -27.38 -10.79
N ALA A 86 -22.19 -26.76 -9.61
CA ALA A 86 -23.22 -27.01 -8.60
C ALA A 86 -24.61 -26.65 -9.11
N SER A 87 -24.77 -25.46 -9.72
CA SER A 87 -26.04 -25.04 -10.32
C SER A 87 -26.52 -25.97 -11.45
N ASP A 88 -25.61 -26.47 -12.29
CA ASP A 88 -25.93 -27.43 -13.36
C ASP A 88 -26.43 -28.76 -12.77
N LEU A 89 -25.79 -29.24 -11.70
CA LEU A 89 -26.18 -30.46 -10.98
C LEU A 89 -27.54 -30.31 -10.30
N ASP A 90 -27.79 -29.17 -9.64
CA ASP A 90 -29.06 -28.87 -9.00
C ASP A 90 -30.22 -28.83 -10.01
N ALA A 91 -30.00 -28.20 -11.17
CA ALA A 91 -30.98 -28.16 -12.25
C ALA A 91 -31.28 -29.56 -12.82
N ALA A 92 -30.25 -30.38 -13.00
CA ALA A 92 -30.41 -31.77 -13.45
C ALA A 92 -31.15 -32.62 -12.42
N GLY A 93 -30.82 -32.49 -11.13
CA GLY A 93 -31.52 -33.15 -10.03
C GLY A 93 -33.00 -32.77 -9.95
N SER A 94 -33.31 -31.48 -10.10
CA SER A 94 -34.69 -31.00 -10.13
C SER A 94 -35.47 -31.56 -11.33
N LYS A 95 -34.84 -31.73 -12.50
CA LYS A 95 -35.48 -32.36 -13.68
C LYS A 95 -35.80 -33.82 -13.44
N LEU A 96 -34.93 -34.57 -12.75
CA LEU A 96 -35.21 -35.96 -12.39
C LEU A 96 -36.38 -36.09 -11.42
N LEU A 97 -36.52 -35.15 -10.47
CA LEU A 97 -37.66 -35.10 -9.56
C LEU A 97 -38.97 -34.68 -10.25
N SER A 98 -38.88 -33.91 -11.34
CA SER A 98 -40.06 -33.41 -12.06
C SER A 98 -40.54 -34.33 -13.17
N LEU A 99 -39.87 -35.46 -13.44
CA LEU A 99 -40.42 -36.46 -14.37
C LEU A 99 -41.64 -37.11 -13.70
N PRO A 100 -42.86 -36.90 -14.22
CA PRO A 100 -44.03 -37.59 -13.71
C PRO A 100 -43.94 -39.07 -14.07
N THR A 101 -44.26 -39.93 -13.11
CA THR A 101 -44.70 -41.31 -13.37
C THR A 101 -45.97 -41.33 -14.18
#